data_AF-A0A813GKW6-F1
#
_entry.id   AF-A0A813GKW6-F1
#
_cell.length_a   1.000
_cell.length_b   1.000
_cell.length_c   1.000
_cell.angle_alpha   90.00
_cell.angle_beta   90.00
_cell.angle_gamma   90.00
#
_symmetry.space_group_name_H-M   'P 1'
#
loop_
_entity.id
_entity.type
_entity.pdbx_description
1 polymer ?
#
loop_
_entity_poly.entity_id
_entity_poly.type
_entity_poly.pdbx_seq_one_letter_code
_entity_poly.pdbx_strand_id
1 'polypeptide(L)'
;MPSLMRMICDTSKDSGVRSDCLWVVKELACSVWQMLVASSEQAYQVLHICMADPTDTVKAEAGAMLISLIDNIETKEERKPFATLIPEVSAVMAHLAASADSKQLNTLLQSLQSTTEVADFFKSHIGSHILPVLCGIAKSHKDEAARKYAFEAILCFLEGKTKAMLKVPNFVEQARVH
;
A
#
# COMPACT_ATOMS: atom_id res chain seq x y z
N MET A 1 2.83 -9.73 20.45
CA MET A 1 3.31 -9.34 19.11
C MET A 1 4.42 -10.23 18.53
N PRO A 2 5.46 -10.66 19.28
CA PRO A 2 6.55 -11.48 18.73
C PRO A 2 6.11 -12.78 18.06
N SER A 3 5.06 -13.43 18.58
CA SER A 3 4.53 -14.67 18.01
C SER A 3 3.86 -14.47 16.64
N LEU A 4 3.12 -13.36 16.44
CA LEU A 4 2.49 -13.05 15.15
C LEU A 4 3.54 -12.72 14.09
N MET A 5 4.55 -11.89 14.44
CA MET A 5 5.64 -11.58 13.50
C MET A 5 6.45 -12.82 13.11
N ARG A 6 6.67 -13.75 14.07
CA ARG A 6 7.29 -15.03 13.76
C ARG A 6 6.45 -15.86 12.80
N MET A 7 5.12 -15.91 12.99
CA MET A 7 4.22 -16.63 12.08
C MET A 7 4.20 -16.02 10.68
N ILE A 8 4.18 -14.70 10.56
CA ILE A 8 4.21 -13.97 9.29
C ILE A 8 5.46 -14.34 8.47
N CYS A 9 6.63 -14.40 9.11
CA CYS A 9 7.88 -14.70 8.44
C CYS A 9 8.18 -16.21 8.29
N ASP A 10 7.39 -17.10 8.91
CA ASP A 10 7.62 -18.54 8.85
C ASP A 10 7.11 -19.12 7.53
N THR A 11 7.97 -19.15 6.51
CA THR A 11 7.66 -19.69 5.17
C THR A 11 7.31 -21.17 5.15
N SER A 12 7.49 -21.91 6.26
CA SER A 12 6.96 -23.27 6.40
C SER A 12 5.44 -23.31 6.66
N LYS A 13 4.83 -22.17 6.99
CA LYS A 13 3.39 -22.03 7.19
C LYS A 13 2.66 -21.77 5.88
N ASP A 14 1.40 -22.19 5.87
CA ASP A 14 0.47 -21.88 4.79
C ASP A 14 0.37 -20.37 4.54
N SER A 15 0.35 -19.99 3.25
CA SER A 15 0.27 -18.59 2.84
C SER A 15 -1.01 -17.88 3.32
N GLY A 16 -2.13 -18.60 3.46
CA GLY A 16 -3.36 -18.08 4.03
C GLY A 16 -3.17 -17.70 5.50
N VAL A 17 -2.54 -18.58 6.30
CA VAL A 17 -2.24 -18.28 7.71
C VAL A 17 -1.34 -17.06 7.86
N ARG A 18 -0.30 -16.93 7.02
CA ARG A 18 0.61 -15.78 7.05
C ARG A 18 -0.12 -14.49 6.66
N SER A 19 -0.96 -14.56 5.64
CA SER A 19 -1.82 -13.46 5.21
C SER A 19 -2.81 -13.04 6.29
N ASP A 20 -3.46 -13.99 6.95
CA ASP A 20 -4.41 -13.72 8.05
C ASP A 20 -3.69 -13.04 9.22
N CYS A 21 -2.44 -13.43 9.51
CA CYS A 21 -1.64 -12.76 10.53
C CYS A 21 -1.33 -11.30 10.16
N LEU A 22 -0.97 -11.02 8.90
CA LEU A 22 -0.78 -9.65 8.40
C LEU A 22 -2.08 -8.85 8.51
N TRP A 23 -3.20 -9.44 8.10
CA TRP A 23 -4.52 -8.84 8.21
C TRP A 23 -4.89 -8.51 9.66
N VAL A 24 -4.68 -9.43 10.61
CA VAL A 24 -4.92 -9.18 12.04
C VAL A 24 -4.07 -8.01 12.54
N VAL A 25 -2.80 -7.92 12.15
CA VAL A 25 -1.94 -6.80 12.56
C VAL A 25 -2.43 -5.48 11.95
N LYS A 26 -2.90 -5.50 10.70
CA LYS A 26 -3.52 -4.34 10.03
C LYS A 26 -4.76 -3.86 10.79
N GLU A 27 -5.69 -4.75 11.13
CA GLU A 27 -6.91 -4.39 11.88
C GLU A 27 -6.60 -3.85 13.28
N LEU A 28 -5.48 -4.27 13.87
CA LEU A 28 -5.01 -3.79 15.17
C LEU A 28 -4.12 -2.54 15.07
N ALA A 29 -3.82 -2.02 13.88
CA ALA A 29 -2.81 -0.96 13.67
C ALA A 29 -3.06 0.26 14.56
N CYS A 30 -4.32 0.70 14.71
CA CYS A 30 -4.67 1.82 15.58
C CYS A 30 -4.30 1.63 17.05
N SER A 31 -4.22 0.38 17.50
CA SER A 31 -3.88 0.01 18.88
C SER A 31 -2.42 -0.40 19.06
N VAL A 32 -1.74 -0.83 17.99
CA VAL A 32 -0.39 -1.42 18.09
C VAL A 32 0.69 -0.66 17.33
N TRP A 33 0.34 0.43 16.61
CA TRP A 33 1.30 1.18 15.79
C TRP A 33 2.51 1.66 16.60
N GLN A 34 2.32 2.10 17.86
CA GLN A 34 3.41 2.56 18.72
C GLN A 34 4.45 1.45 18.96
N MET A 35 4.00 0.19 19.12
CA MET A 35 4.91 -0.94 19.26
C MET A 35 5.65 -1.24 17.95
N LEU A 36 4.97 -1.10 16.81
CA LEU A 36 5.56 -1.29 15.49
C LEU A 36 6.61 -0.22 15.17
N VAL A 37 6.36 1.03 15.56
CA VAL A 37 7.32 2.15 15.43
C VAL A 37 8.52 1.97 16.38
N ALA A 38 8.27 1.59 17.63
CA ALA A 38 9.32 1.30 18.60
C ALA A 38 10.26 0.17 18.12
N SER A 39 9.76 -0.74 17.28
CA SER A 39 10.52 -1.81 16.61
C SER A 39 10.57 -1.62 15.10
N SER A 40 10.73 -0.38 14.62
CA SER A 40 10.59 -0.03 13.19
C SER A 40 11.49 -0.81 12.25
N GLU A 41 12.72 -1.15 12.65
CA GLU A 41 13.61 -1.99 11.82
C GLU A 41 13.04 -3.39 11.60
N GLN A 42 12.50 -4.02 12.66
CA GLN A 42 11.86 -5.32 12.54
C GLN A 42 10.59 -5.24 11.70
N ALA A 43 9.73 -4.24 11.96
CA ALA A 43 8.50 -4.04 11.20
C ALA A 43 8.81 -3.81 9.71
N TYR A 44 9.84 -3.02 9.41
CA TYR A 44 10.33 -2.79 8.06
C TYR A 44 10.76 -4.09 7.39
N GLN A 45 11.62 -4.89 8.04
CA GLN A 45 12.11 -6.15 7.48
C GLN A 45 10.98 -7.13 7.19
N VAL A 46 10.00 -7.24 8.10
CA VAL A 46 8.81 -8.07 7.90
C VAL A 46 8.04 -7.63 6.66
N LEU A 47 7.73 -6.33 6.55
CA LEU A 47 6.99 -5.77 5.42
C LEU A 47 7.72 -5.97 4.09
N HIS A 48 9.02 -5.67 4.05
CA HIS A 48 9.88 -5.86 2.88
C HIS A 48 9.86 -7.33 2.40
N ILE A 49 10.06 -8.28 3.32
CA ILE A 49 10.04 -9.71 3.00
C ILE A 49 8.65 -10.12 2.47
N CYS A 50 7.58 -9.66 3.11
CA CYS A 50 6.22 -10.04 2.71
C CYS A 50 5.78 -9.41 1.38
N MET A 51 6.21 -8.19 1.04
CA MET A 51 5.96 -7.61 -0.29
C MET A 51 6.73 -8.34 -1.41
N ALA A 52 7.87 -8.94 -1.06
CA ALA A 52 8.62 -9.82 -1.95
C ALA A 52 8.10 -11.26 -2.00
N ASP A 53 7.14 -11.66 -1.15
CA ASP A 53 6.65 -13.04 -1.02
C ASP A 53 6.10 -13.60 -2.35
N PRO A 54 6.30 -14.88 -2.69
CA PRO A 54 5.78 -15.44 -3.93
C PRO A 54 4.25 -15.47 -4.03
N THR A 55 3.52 -15.35 -2.91
CA THR A 55 2.06 -15.40 -2.91
C THR A 55 1.42 -14.01 -2.95
N ASP A 56 0.59 -13.76 -3.97
CA ASP A 56 -0.12 -12.49 -4.20
C ASP A 56 -0.88 -11.97 -2.96
N THR A 57 -1.57 -12.86 -2.23
CA THR A 57 -2.31 -12.51 -1.01
C THR A 57 -1.39 -11.94 0.08
N VAL A 58 -0.21 -12.55 0.29
CA VAL A 58 0.76 -12.08 1.29
C VAL A 58 1.33 -10.72 0.88
N LYS A 59 1.64 -10.54 -0.41
CA LYS A 59 2.09 -9.25 -0.94
C LYS A 59 1.07 -8.15 -0.70
N ALA A 60 -0.20 -8.43 -1.02
CA ALA A 60 -1.29 -7.47 -0.90
C ALA A 60 -1.54 -7.07 0.55
N GLU A 61 -1.62 -8.04 1.48
CA GLU A 61 -1.83 -7.73 2.90
C GLU A 61 -0.62 -7.01 3.52
N ALA A 62 0.60 -7.27 3.06
CA ALA A 62 1.77 -6.51 3.50
C ALA A 62 1.69 -5.03 3.05
N GLY A 63 1.32 -4.79 1.79
CA GLY A 63 1.07 -3.43 1.27
C GLY A 63 -0.04 -2.72 2.05
N ALA A 64 -1.16 -3.41 2.29
CA ALA A 64 -2.30 -2.89 3.05
C ALA A 64 -1.93 -2.58 4.51
N MET A 65 -1.17 -3.48 5.17
CA MET A 65 -0.67 -3.27 6.53
C MET A 65 0.23 -2.04 6.61
N LEU A 66 1.16 -1.85 5.65
CA LEU A 66 2.01 -0.66 5.64
C LEU A 66 1.15 0.61 5.53
N ILE A 67 0.20 0.65 4.61
CA ILE A 67 -0.64 1.85 4.44
C ILE A 67 -1.43 2.15 5.72
N SER A 68 -2.03 1.12 6.33
CA SER A 68 -2.74 1.26 7.61
C SER A 68 -1.82 1.71 8.75
N LEU A 69 -0.59 1.20 8.81
CA LEU A 69 0.40 1.66 9.80
C LEU A 69 0.70 3.16 9.61
N ILE A 70 0.98 3.59 8.37
CA ILE A 70 1.25 5.01 8.05
C ILE A 70 0.08 5.91 8.42
N ASP A 71 -1.15 5.43 8.22
CA ASP A 71 -2.39 6.14 8.56
C ASP A 71 -2.51 6.44 10.06
N ASN A 72 -1.92 5.59 10.90
CA ASN A 72 -1.99 5.70 12.36
C ASN A 72 -0.76 6.40 13.00
N ILE A 73 0.39 6.42 12.32
CA ILE A 73 1.57 7.10 12.85
C ILE A 73 1.34 8.62 12.83
N GLU A 74 1.47 9.30 13.97
CA GLU A 74 1.15 10.72 14.10
C GLU A 74 2.23 11.65 13.51
N THR A 75 3.51 11.27 13.62
CA THR A 75 4.64 12.14 13.24
C THR A 75 5.33 11.71 11.94
N LYS A 76 5.95 12.67 11.24
CA LYS A 76 6.65 12.36 9.98
C LYS A 76 7.96 11.61 10.23
N GLU A 77 8.59 11.88 11.35
CA GLU A 77 9.83 11.30 11.82
C GLU A 77 9.69 9.79 12.01
N GLU A 78 8.58 9.35 12.62
CA GLU A 78 8.27 7.94 12.85
C GLU A 78 7.87 7.19 11.56
N ARG A 79 7.40 7.90 10.52
CA ARG A 79 7.11 7.31 9.20
C ARG A 79 8.37 7.10 8.36
N LYS A 80 9.44 7.86 8.63
CA LYS A 80 10.68 7.87 7.83
C LYS A 80 11.30 6.48 7.61
N PRO A 81 11.36 5.57 8.60
CA PRO A 81 11.93 4.23 8.39
C PRO A 81 11.25 3.42 7.29
N PHE A 82 9.98 3.70 7.00
CA PHE A 82 9.20 2.95 6.02
C PHE A 82 9.22 3.56 4.61
N ALA A 83 9.79 4.76 4.44
CA ALA A 83 9.73 5.49 3.17
C ALA A 83 10.37 4.74 1.99
N THR A 84 11.36 3.88 2.25
CA THR A 84 12.01 3.06 1.22
C THR A 84 11.15 1.91 0.71
N LEU A 85 10.03 1.58 1.38
CA LEU A 85 9.05 0.59 0.92
C LEU A 85 8.07 1.16 -0.13
N ILE A 86 8.07 2.47 -0.38
CA ILE A 86 7.13 3.10 -1.33
C ILE A 86 7.26 2.49 -2.75
N PRO A 87 8.47 2.33 -3.32
CA PRO A 87 8.62 1.66 -4.62
C PRO A 87 8.13 0.21 -4.60
N GLU A 88 8.26 -0.50 -3.47
CA GLU A 88 7.81 -1.89 -3.33
C GLU A 88 6.28 -1.98 -3.36
N VAL A 89 5.57 -1.08 -2.66
CA VAL A 89 4.10 -1.01 -2.75
C VAL A 89 3.65 -0.75 -4.19
N SER A 90 4.31 0.16 -4.90
CA SER A 90 4.04 0.43 -6.32
C SER A 90 4.27 -0.81 -7.18
N ALA A 91 5.36 -1.54 -6.96
CA ALA A 91 5.67 -2.78 -7.68
C ALA A 91 4.64 -3.87 -7.39
N VAL A 92 4.21 -4.03 -6.14
CA VAL A 92 3.14 -4.97 -5.76
C VAL A 92 1.83 -4.61 -6.46
N MET A 93 1.42 -3.33 -6.46
CA MET A 93 0.21 -2.91 -7.19
C MET A 93 0.30 -3.22 -8.69
N ALA A 94 1.44 -2.92 -9.33
CA ALA A 94 1.63 -3.19 -10.74
C ALA A 94 1.59 -4.69 -11.06
N HIS A 95 2.21 -5.52 -10.20
CA HIS A 95 2.16 -6.98 -10.30
C HIS A 95 0.73 -7.51 -10.18
N LEU A 96 -0.01 -7.08 -9.14
CA LEU A 96 -1.39 -7.51 -8.92
C LEU A 96 -2.35 -7.04 -10.03
N ALA A 97 -2.09 -5.89 -10.65
CA ALA A 97 -2.83 -5.40 -11.81
C ALA A 97 -2.61 -6.23 -13.09
N ALA A 98 -1.50 -6.96 -13.18
CA ALA A 98 -1.27 -7.92 -14.24
C ALA A 98 -1.84 -9.32 -13.91
N SER A 99 -2.27 -9.55 -12.67
CA SER A 99 -2.78 -10.86 -12.22
C SER A 99 -4.15 -11.19 -12.82
N ALA A 100 -4.45 -12.48 -12.89
CA ALA A 100 -5.75 -12.95 -13.38
C ALA A 100 -6.88 -12.63 -12.40
N ASP A 101 -6.61 -12.68 -11.09
CA ASP A 101 -7.55 -12.40 -10.02
C ASP A 101 -7.31 -10.99 -9.45
N SER A 102 -8.35 -10.17 -9.47
CA SER A 102 -8.30 -8.77 -9.04
C SER A 102 -8.64 -8.59 -7.56
N LYS A 103 -9.00 -9.66 -6.83
CA LYS A 103 -9.35 -9.59 -5.41
C LYS A 103 -8.25 -8.92 -4.58
N GLN A 104 -7.01 -9.36 -4.76
CA GLN A 104 -5.87 -8.85 -3.98
C GLN A 104 -5.49 -7.42 -4.37
N LEU A 105 -5.61 -7.08 -5.65
CA LEU A 105 -5.47 -5.70 -6.12
C LEU A 105 -6.50 -4.80 -5.44
N ASN A 106 -7.76 -5.21 -5.41
CA ASN A 106 -8.86 -4.43 -4.82
C ASN A 106 -8.63 -4.18 -3.33
N THR A 107 -8.19 -5.17 -2.57
CA THR A 107 -7.81 -5.00 -1.16
C THR A 107 -6.72 -3.93 -0.98
N LEU A 108 -5.68 -3.98 -1.82
CA LEU A 108 -4.57 -3.02 -1.74
C LEU A 108 -5.01 -1.61 -2.15
N LEU A 109 -5.81 -1.48 -3.21
CA LEU A 109 -6.32 -0.18 -3.69
C LEU A 109 -7.25 0.47 -2.67
N GLN A 110 -8.13 -0.30 -2.03
CA GLN A 110 -8.99 0.22 -0.95
C GLN A 110 -8.17 0.75 0.22
N SER A 111 -7.05 0.08 0.54
CA SER A 111 -6.16 0.54 1.61
C SER A 111 -5.52 1.89 1.29
N LEU A 112 -5.36 2.27 0.02
CA LEU A 112 -4.85 3.60 -0.37
C LEU A 112 -5.86 4.73 -0.19
N GLN A 113 -7.13 4.42 0.05
CA GLN A 113 -8.22 5.39 0.27
C GLN A 113 -8.20 5.95 1.70
N SER A 114 -6.99 6.17 2.21
CA SER A 114 -6.69 6.55 3.59
C SER A 114 -6.54 8.07 3.75
N THR A 115 -6.19 8.49 4.95
CA THR A 115 -6.15 9.90 5.35
C THR A 115 -5.05 10.71 4.65
N THR A 116 -5.00 12.01 4.97
CA THR A 116 -4.02 12.96 4.43
C THR A 116 -2.55 12.59 4.71
N GLU A 117 -2.34 11.73 5.70
CA GLU A 117 -1.10 11.23 6.24
C GLU A 117 -0.44 10.27 5.26
N VAL A 118 -1.25 9.37 4.69
CA VAL A 118 -0.86 8.46 3.60
C VAL A 118 -0.49 9.26 2.37
N ALA A 119 -1.29 10.27 2.01
CA ALA A 119 -0.96 11.16 0.91
C ALA A 119 0.37 11.91 1.14
N ASP A 120 0.66 12.36 2.39
CA ASP A 120 1.93 13.02 2.71
C ASP A 120 3.12 12.08 2.62
N PHE A 121 2.93 10.82 3.02
CA PHE A 121 3.96 9.79 2.96
C PHE A 121 4.37 9.49 1.51
N PHE A 122 3.41 9.35 0.59
CA PHE A 122 3.69 9.05 -0.81
C PHE A 122 4.14 10.25 -1.65
N LYS A 123 4.00 11.50 -1.16
CA LYS A 123 4.10 12.74 -1.97
C LYS A 123 5.35 12.87 -2.86
N SER A 124 6.51 12.39 -2.41
CA SER A 124 7.76 12.46 -3.17
C SER A 124 7.84 11.45 -4.30
N HIS A 125 7.01 10.41 -4.26
CA HIS A 125 7.00 9.31 -5.22
C HIS A 125 5.73 9.27 -6.07
N ILE A 126 4.73 10.13 -5.79
CA ILE A 126 3.46 10.20 -6.52
C ILE A 126 3.69 10.18 -8.03
N GLY A 127 4.44 11.13 -8.57
CA GLY A 127 4.63 11.25 -10.03
C GLY A 127 5.45 10.10 -10.65
N SER A 128 6.38 9.53 -9.90
CA SER A 128 7.33 8.53 -10.39
C SER A 128 6.86 7.08 -10.29
N HIS A 129 6.08 6.74 -9.26
CA HIS A 129 5.80 5.34 -8.90
C HIS A 129 4.29 5.09 -8.73
N ILE A 130 3.59 5.96 -8.00
CA ILE A 130 2.21 5.69 -7.61
C ILE A 130 1.23 6.01 -8.75
N LEU A 131 1.32 7.22 -9.28
CA LEU A 131 0.36 7.73 -10.24
C LEU A 131 0.39 7.00 -11.59
N PRO A 132 1.55 6.65 -12.18
CA PRO A 132 1.57 5.88 -13.42
C PRO A 132 0.83 4.55 -13.31
N VAL A 133 0.97 3.86 -12.17
CA VAL A 133 0.30 2.58 -11.91
C VAL A 133 -1.21 2.78 -11.74
N LEU A 134 -1.62 3.73 -10.89
CA LEU A 134 -3.03 3.99 -10.64
C LEU A 134 -3.77 4.48 -11.89
N CYS A 135 -3.17 5.37 -12.69
CA CYS A 135 -3.76 5.82 -13.95
C CYS A 135 -3.88 4.66 -14.95
N GLY A 136 -2.88 3.79 -15.03
CA GLY A 136 -2.94 2.58 -15.86
C GLY A 136 -4.10 1.67 -15.48
N ILE A 137 -4.27 1.42 -14.17
CA ILE A 137 -5.36 0.60 -13.63
C ILE A 137 -6.71 1.27 -13.93
N ALA A 138 -6.89 2.53 -13.52
CA ALA A 138 -8.14 3.26 -13.67
C ALA A 138 -8.63 3.34 -15.12
N LYS A 139 -7.70 3.46 -16.08
CA LYS A 139 -8.02 3.59 -17.51
C LYS A 139 -8.37 2.27 -18.18
N SER A 140 -7.69 1.19 -17.83
CA SER A 140 -7.60 0.01 -18.72
C SER A 140 -7.73 -1.34 -18.06
N HIS A 141 -7.79 -1.41 -16.73
CA HIS A 141 -7.90 -2.68 -16.04
C HIS A 141 -9.25 -3.36 -16.35
N LYS A 142 -9.24 -4.69 -16.49
CA LYS A 142 -10.45 -5.47 -16.87
C LYS A 142 -11.56 -5.45 -15.82
N ASP A 143 -11.17 -5.50 -14.54
CA ASP A 143 -12.10 -5.48 -13.41
C ASP A 143 -12.58 -4.06 -13.11
N GLU A 144 -13.91 -3.87 -13.05
CA GLU A 144 -14.53 -2.57 -12.83
C GLU A 144 -14.26 -2.02 -11.43
N ALA A 145 -14.28 -2.89 -10.40
CA ALA A 145 -14.01 -2.48 -9.03
C ALA A 145 -12.57 -1.96 -8.91
N ALA A 146 -11.59 -2.63 -9.51
CA ALA A 146 -10.22 -2.15 -9.56
C ALA A 146 -10.08 -0.78 -10.25
N ARG A 147 -10.77 -0.56 -11.38
CA ARG A 147 -10.78 0.75 -12.03
C ARG A 147 -11.31 1.83 -11.11
N LYS A 148 -12.43 1.55 -10.43
CA LYS A 148 -13.07 2.47 -9.48
C LYS A 148 -12.18 2.77 -8.28
N TYR A 149 -11.63 1.75 -7.62
CA TYR A 149 -10.78 1.94 -6.44
C TYR A 149 -9.49 2.68 -6.78
N ALA A 150 -8.89 2.41 -7.94
CA ALA A 150 -7.73 3.16 -8.42
C ALA A 150 -8.05 4.64 -8.66
N PHE A 151 -9.23 4.93 -9.24
CA PHE A 151 -9.68 6.31 -9.43
C PHE A 151 -9.94 7.02 -8.10
N GLU A 152 -10.60 6.36 -7.14
CA GLU A 152 -10.81 6.88 -5.78
C GLU A 152 -9.47 7.17 -5.08
N ALA A 153 -8.47 6.29 -5.18
CA ALA A 153 -7.14 6.54 -4.64
C ALA A 153 -6.47 7.78 -5.28
N ILE A 154 -6.63 7.99 -6.60
CA ILE A 154 -6.14 9.21 -7.28
C ILE A 154 -6.81 10.46 -6.70
N LEU A 155 -8.13 10.40 -6.45
CA LEU A 155 -8.86 11.52 -5.83
C LEU A 155 -8.35 11.79 -4.40
N CYS A 156 -8.12 10.75 -3.59
CA CYS A 156 -7.55 10.92 -2.25
C CYS A 156 -6.18 11.64 -2.29
N PHE A 157 -5.31 11.33 -3.26
CA PHE A 157 -4.04 12.05 -3.44
C PHE A 157 -4.24 13.50 -3.92
N LEU A 158 -5.23 13.74 -4.78
CA LEU A 158 -5.58 15.07 -5.26
C LEU A 158 -6.09 15.98 -4.13
N GLU A 159 -6.94 15.44 -3.27
CA GLU A 159 -7.50 16.14 -2.11
C GLU A 159 -6.44 16.34 -1.02
N GLY A 160 -5.66 15.31 -0.70
CA GLY A 160 -4.66 15.36 0.36
C GLY A 160 -3.39 16.14 -0.01
N LYS A 161 -2.97 16.12 -1.28
CA LYS A 161 -1.70 16.72 -1.76
C LYS A 161 -1.82 17.36 -3.14
N THR A 162 -2.79 18.24 -3.34
CA THR A 162 -3.02 18.97 -4.61
C THR A 162 -1.74 19.58 -5.20
N LYS A 163 -0.90 20.22 -4.37
CA LYS A 163 0.38 20.83 -4.83
C LYS A 163 1.39 19.81 -5.37
N ALA A 164 1.42 18.60 -4.82
CA ALA A 164 2.30 17.54 -5.32
C ALA A 164 1.76 17.00 -6.65
N MET A 165 0.44 16.82 -6.75
CA MET A 165 -0.24 16.36 -7.96
C MET A 165 -0.09 17.34 -9.13
N LEU A 166 -0.20 18.65 -8.87
CA LEU A 166 -0.02 19.69 -9.90
C LEU A 166 1.41 19.77 -10.46
N LYS A 167 2.39 19.24 -9.74
CA LYS A 167 3.78 19.15 -10.23
C LYS A 167 4.03 17.97 -11.14
N VAL A 168 3.09 17.01 -11.20
CA VAL A 168 3.21 15.87 -12.10
C VAL A 168 2.82 16.34 -13.51
N PRO A 169 3.76 16.32 -14.48
CA PRO A 169 3.47 16.77 -15.84
C PRO A 169 2.30 16.00 -16.44
N ASN A 170 1.40 16.71 -17.12
CA ASN A 170 0.26 16.14 -17.86
C ASN A 170 -0.71 15.31 -17.00
N PHE A 171 -0.74 15.49 -15.68
CA PHE A 171 -1.63 14.75 -14.78
C PHE A 171 -3.11 14.81 -15.23
N VAL A 172 -3.61 16.02 -15.51
CA VAL A 172 -5.00 16.24 -15.92
C VAL A 172 -5.31 15.58 -17.26
N GLU A 173 -4.33 15.52 -18.17
CA GLU A 173 -4.48 14.89 -19.48
C GLU A 173 -4.45 13.36 -19.39
N GLN A 174 -3.63 12.81 -18.50
CA GLN A 174 -3.54 11.36 -18.26
C GLN A 174 -4.76 10.80 -17.51
N ALA A 175 -5.42 11.61 -16.67
CA ALA A 175 -6.60 11.23 -15.91
C ALA A 175 -7.92 11.29 -16.72
N ARG A 176 -7.92 11.84 -17.95
CA ARG A 176 -9.11 11.84 -18.82
C ARG A 176 -9.39 10.42 -19.32
N VAL A 177 -10.42 9.80 -18.76
CA VAL A 177 -11.07 8.61 -19.32
C VAL A 177 -12.00 9.11 -20.44
N HIS A 178 -11.74 8.68 -21.67
CA HIS A 178 -12.62 8.90 -22.82
C HIS A 178 -13.62 7.75 -22.95
#